data_AF-A0A409VJS6-F1
#
_entry.id   AF-A0A409VJS6-F1
#
_cell.length_a   1.000
_cell.length_b   1.000
_cell.length_c   1.000
_cell.angle_alpha   90.00
_cell.angle_beta   90.00
_cell.angle_gamma   90.00
#
_symmetry.space_group_name_H-M   'P 1'
#
loop_
_entity.id
_entity.type
_entity.pdbx_description
1 polymer ?
#
loop_
_entity_poly.entity_id
_entity_poly.type
_entity_poly.pdbx_seq_one_letter_code
_entity_poly.pdbx_strand_id
1 'polypeptide(L)'
;MPQRTIVTGKGGVGKTGSGGKGGSVGSNSTLHQNQSYTRDIKTGAGGAGKTKGGHGGDVGSNNKLGSYGQDFSGSNKIETGDGGDGGDGGDAGDYYSGNT
;
A
#
# COMPACT_ATOMS: atom_id res chain seq x y z
N MET A 1 -1.47 6.77 -23.59
CA MET A 1 -2.15 6.26 -22.37
C MET A 1 -1.67 7.11 -21.19
N PRO A 2 -2.54 7.57 -20.27
CA PRO A 2 -2.09 8.31 -19.10
C PRO A 2 -1.15 7.44 -18.26
N GLN A 3 -0.06 8.03 -17.78
CA GLN A 3 0.89 7.37 -16.89
C GLN A 3 0.22 7.19 -15.53
N ARG A 4 0.08 5.93 -15.10
CA ARG A 4 -0.51 5.58 -13.81
C ARG A 4 0.55 5.68 -12.73
N THR A 5 0.18 6.18 -11.56
CA THR A 5 1.12 6.47 -10.48
C THR A 5 0.94 5.48 -9.34
N ILE A 6 2.05 4.87 -8.91
CA ILE A 6 2.13 4.10 -7.68
C ILE A 6 2.93 4.95 -6.69
N VAL A 7 2.28 5.38 -5.61
CA VAL A 7 2.89 6.16 -4.54
C VAL A 7 2.75 5.38 -3.25
N THR A 8 3.86 4.92 -2.67
CA THR A 8 3.83 4.34 -1.34
C THR A 8 3.99 5.40 -0.27
N GLY A 9 3.23 5.24 0.80
CA GLY A 9 3.36 6.05 1.99
C GLY A 9 4.72 5.81 2.64
N LYS A 10 5.30 6.88 3.17
CA LYS A 10 6.56 6.80 3.92
C LYS A 10 6.31 6.20 5.29
N GLY A 11 7.36 5.67 5.91
CA GLY A 11 7.31 5.38 7.33
C GLY A 11 7.21 6.65 8.16
N GLY A 12 6.54 6.55 9.29
CA GLY A 12 6.45 7.60 10.28
C GLY A 12 7.78 7.85 10.97
N VAL A 13 7.89 8.99 11.64
CA VAL A 13 9.13 9.40 12.33
C VAL A 13 9.03 9.07 13.83
N GLY A 14 10.05 8.43 14.38
CA GLY A 14 10.25 8.35 15.83
C GLY A 14 11.05 9.56 16.31
N LYS A 15 10.53 10.35 17.27
CA LYS A 15 11.24 11.54 17.77
C LYS A 15 12.55 11.20 18.51
N THR A 16 12.57 10.11 19.26
CA THR A 16 13.74 9.68 20.05
C THR A 16 14.20 8.25 19.73
N GLY A 17 13.57 7.58 18.77
CA GLY A 17 13.96 6.24 18.32
C GLY A 17 13.73 6.05 16.82
N SER A 18 13.67 4.82 16.35
CA SER A 18 13.66 4.52 14.91
C SER A 18 12.39 5.03 14.21
N GLY A 19 12.55 5.53 12.98
CA GLY A 19 11.42 5.72 12.07
C GLY A 19 10.81 4.38 11.64
N GLY A 20 9.57 4.43 11.18
CA GLY A 20 8.88 3.30 10.57
C GLY A 20 9.32 3.07 9.13
N LYS A 21 8.78 2.03 8.51
CA LYS A 21 9.07 1.69 7.10
C LYS A 21 8.03 2.27 6.16
N GLY A 22 8.43 2.54 4.92
CA GLY A 22 7.47 2.84 3.87
C GLY A 22 6.62 1.62 3.52
N GLY A 23 5.46 1.87 2.97
CA GLY A 23 4.56 0.85 2.46
C GLY A 23 5.04 0.25 1.14
N SER A 24 4.39 -0.83 0.74
CA SER A 24 4.69 -1.62 -0.45
C SER A 24 3.44 -1.81 -1.31
N VAL A 25 3.65 -1.98 -2.62
CA VAL A 25 2.59 -2.37 -3.55
C VAL A 25 2.99 -3.64 -4.25
N GLY A 26 2.16 -4.68 -4.14
CA GLY A 26 2.43 -6.00 -4.68
C GLY A 26 1.21 -6.65 -5.31
N SER A 27 1.48 -7.55 -6.25
CA SER A 27 0.48 -8.42 -6.85
C SER A 27 1.03 -9.84 -6.92
N ASN A 28 0.23 -10.80 -6.44
CA ASN A 28 0.51 -12.22 -6.53
C ASN A 28 -0.41 -12.85 -7.58
N SER A 29 -0.03 -12.70 -8.85
CA SER A 29 -0.67 -13.40 -9.97
C SER A 29 0.10 -14.68 -10.28
N THR A 30 -0.61 -15.81 -10.33
CA THR A 30 -0.03 -17.11 -10.73
C THR A 30 0.24 -17.20 -12.23
N LEU A 31 -0.25 -16.23 -13.01
CA LEU A 31 0.04 -16.10 -14.44
C LEU A 31 1.20 -15.10 -14.57
N HIS A 32 2.39 -15.60 -14.96
CA HIS A 32 3.64 -14.87 -15.21
C HIS A 32 3.55 -13.85 -16.38
N GLN A 33 2.48 -13.06 -16.47
CA GLN A 33 2.31 -12.02 -17.46
C GLN A 33 2.64 -10.66 -16.84
N ASN A 34 3.13 -9.74 -17.68
CA ASN A 34 3.43 -8.35 -17.29
C ASN A 34 2.27 -7.77 -16.50
N GLN A 35 2.46 -7.63 -15.18
CA GLN A 35 1.49 -7.04 -14.28
C GLN A 35 1.38 -5.56 -14.66
N SER A 36 0.28 -5.22 -15.32
CA SER A 36 -0.05 -3.83 -15.60
C SER A 36 -1.01 -3.38 -14.52
N TYR A 37 -0.52 -2.58 -13.59
CA TYR A 37 -1.40 -1.83 -12.69
C TYR A 37 -2.28 -0.94 -13.56
N THR A 38 -3.58 -1.22 -13.56
CA THR A 38 -4.52 -0.49 -14.42
C THR A 38 -5.01 0.83 -13.82
N ARG A 39 -4.48 1.19 -12.63
CA ARG A 39 -5.08 2.15 -11.70
C ARG A 39 -4.02 2.90 -10.92
N ASP A 40 -4.41 4.04 -10.35
CA ASP A 40 -3.56 4.78 -9.43
C ASP A 40 -3.65 4.16 -8.03
N ILE A 41 -2.49 3.93 -7.42
CA ILE A 41 -2.35 3.33 -6.10
C ILE A 41 -1.58 4.31 -5.22
N LYS A 42 -2.18 4.71 -4.11
CA LYS A 42 -1.54 5.52 -3.09
C LYS A 42 -1.70 4.84 -1.73
N THR A 43 -0.61 4.67 -0.99
CA THR A 43 -0.72 4.17 0.39
C THR A 43 -0.45 5.26 1.41
N GLY A 44 -1.10 5.15 2.56
CA GLY A 44 -0.97 6.11 3.64
C GLY A 44 0.42 6.06 4.26
N ALA A 45 0.90 7.20 4.76
CA ALA A 45 2.14 7.27 5.53
C ALA A 45 1.92 6.78 6.97
N GLY A 46 2.95 6.17 7.55
CA GLY A 46 2.92 5.81 8.96
C GLY A 46 2.93 7.03 9.88
N GLY A 47 2.30 6.91 11.04
CA GLY A 47 2.19 7.97 12.03
C GLY A 47 3.50 8.26 12.76
N ALA A 48 3.68 9.47 13.24
CA ALA A 48 4.81 9.84 14.07
C ALA A 48 4.63 9.32 15.52
N GLY A 49 5.72 8.80 16.10
CA GLY A 49 5.73 8.38 17.49
C GLY A 49 6.80 9.09 18.30
N LYS A 50 6.68 9.04 19.63
CA LYS A 50 7.75 9.49 20.53
C LYS A 50 8.95 8.57 20.40
N THR A 51 8.74 7.25 20.48
CA THR A 51 9.81 6.25 20.46
C THR A 51 9.96 5.54 19.13
N LYS A 52 8.86 5.20 18.44
CA LYS A 52 8.91 4.55 17.12
C LYS A 52 7.91 5.18 16.16
N GLY A 53 8.29 5.38 14.90
CA GLY A 53 7.33 5.74 13.85
C GLY A 53 6.58 4.52 13.34
N GLY A 54 5.34 4.72 12.89
CA GLY A 54 4.51 3.67 12.29
C GLY A 54 4.91 3.36 10.85
N HIS A 55 4.42 2.24 10.32
CA HIS A 55 4.67 1.79 8.95
C HIS A 55 3.70 2.48 7.99
N GLY A 56 4.16 2.78 6.78
CA GLY A 56 3.29 3.15 5.67
C GLY A 56 2.45 1.97 5.22
N GLY A 57 1.29 2.24 4.63
CA GLY A 57 0.29 1.23 4.29
C GLY A 57 0.71 0.37 3.12
N ASP A 58 0.25 -0.86 3.09
CA ASP A 58 0.51 -1.81 2.02
C ASP A 58 -0.72 -1.99 1.12
N VAL A 59 -0.46 -2.22 -0.18
CA VAL A 59 -1.49 -2.59 -1.14
C VAL A 59 -1.11 -3.91 -1.79
N GLY A 60 -1.96 -4.92 -1.61
CA GLY A 60 -1.78 -6.25 -2.17
C GLY A 60 -2.94 -6.67 -3.06
N SER A 61 -2.64 -7.33 -4.16
CA SER A 61 -3.64 -8.12 -4.89
C SER A 61 -3.25 -9.58 -5.02
N ASN A 62 -4.26 -10.45 -5.08
CA ASN A 62 -4.09 -11.89 -5.31
C ASN A 62 -5.16 -12.36 -6.29
N ASN A 63 -4.82 -12.30 -7.57
CA ASN A 63 -5.69 -12.73 -8.65
C ASN A 63 -5.26 -14.12 -9.12
N LYS A 64 -6.14 -15.11 -8.91
CA LYS A 64 -5.95 -16.48 -9.40
C LYS A 64 -6.68 -16.76 -10.71
N LEU A 65 -7.68 -15.95 -11.07
CA LEU A 65 -8.50 -16.20 -12.24
C LEU A 65 -7.82 -15.69 -13.51
N GLY A 66 -7.88 -16.48 -14.58
CA GLY A 66 -7.40 -16.18 -15.93
C GLY A 66 -8.06 -14.98 -16.63
N SER A 67 -8.68 -14.08 -15.87
CA SER A 67 -9.09 -12.75 -16.31
C SER A 67 -7.85 -11.88 -16.47
N TYR A 68 -7.27 -11.96 -17.65
CA TYR A 68 -6.24 -11.07 -18.19
C TYR A 68 -6.31 -9.65 -17.59
N GLY A 69 -5.31 -9.30 -16.76
CA GLY A 69 -4.91 -7.91 -16.53
C GLY A 69 -5.77 -7.04 -15.62
N GLN A 70 -6.49 -7.58 -14.64
CA GLN A 70 -7.27 -6.78 -13.68
C GLN A 70 -6.82 -6.99 -12.24
N ASP A 71 -5.58 -6.61 -11.92
CA ASP A 71 -5.20 -6.33 -10.53
C ASP A 71 -6.13 -5.22 -10.00
N PHE A 72 -6.79 -5.51 -8.88
CA PHE A 72 -7.75 -4.63 -8.20
C PHE A 72 -9.10 -4.42 -8.91
N SER A 73 -9.85 -5.49 -9.14
CA SER A 73 -11.18 -5.44 -9.74
C SER A 73 -12.21 -4.76 -8.83
N GLY A 74 -12.45 -3.46 -9.02
CA GLY A 74 -13.59 -2.78 -8.39
C GLY A 74 -13.40 -1.27 -8.18
N SER A 75 -12.17 -0.79 -8.05
CA SER A 75 -11.92 0.61 -7.67
C SER A 75 -10.95 1.27 -8.65
N ASN A 76 -11.31 2.37 -9.31
CA ASN A 76 -10.41 3.08 -10.25
C ASN A 76 -9.20 3.75 -9.56
N LYS A 77 -9.24 3.84 -8.23
CA LYS A 77 -8.23 4.42 -7.37
C LYS A 77 -8.18 3.61 -6.07
N ILE A 78 -6.98 3.29 -5.60
CA ILE A 78 -6.78 2.67 -4.28
C ILE A 78 -6.03 3.67 -3.41
N GLU A 79 -6.64 4.02 -2.27
CA GLU A 79 -6.02 4.85 -1.25
C GLU A 79 -6.20 4.19 0.11
N THR A 80 -5.12 4.05 0.86
CA THR A 80 -5.19 3.65 2.27
C THR A 80 -4.98 4.85 3.19
N GLY A 81 -5.56 4.78 4.40
CA GLY A 81 -5.47 5.86 5.37
C GLY A 81 -4.08 5.97 6.00
N ASP A 82 -3.70 7.18 6.40
CA ASP A 82 -2.47 7.43 7.16
C ASP A 82 -2.57 6.84 8.57
N GLY A 83 -1.41 6.47 9.13
CA GLY A 83 -1.29 6.03 10.51
C GLY A 83 -1.37 7.20 11.49
N GLY A 84 -1.96 6.97 12.66
CA GLY A 84 -2.15 8.00 13.68
C GLY A 84 -0.87 8.32 14.46
N ASP A 85 -0.70 9.58 14.87
CA ASP A 85 0.40 9.99 15.74
C ASP A 85 0.15 9.54 17.20
N GLY A 86 1.20 9.11 17.90
CA GLY A 86 1.04 8.53 19.24
C GLY A 86 2.30 8.44 20.10
N GLY A 87 2.21 7.71 21.22
CA GLY A 87 3.38 7.33 22.02
C GLY A 87 4.36 6.51 21.16
N ASP A 88 3.81 5.49 20.49
CA ASP A 88 4.37 4.91 19.27
C ASP A 88 3.45 5.32 18.11
N GLY A 89 4.04 5.58 16.95
CA GLY A 89 3.32 5.96 15.75
C GLY A 89 2.53 4.79 15.20
N GLY A 90 1.28 5.03 14.84
CA GLY A 90 0.38 4.03 14.28
C GLY A 90 0.71 3.69 12.83
N ASP A 91 0.48 2.44 12.45
CA ASP A 91 0.64 2.00 11.07
C ASP A 91 -0.50 2.55 10.21
N ALA A 92 -0.18 2.89 8.96
CA ALA A 92 -1.18 3.23 7.96
C ALA A 92 -2.01 2.00 7.58
N GLY A 93 -3.20 2.25 7.05
CA GLY A 93 -4.11 1.19 6.65
C GLY A 93 -3.59 0.40 5.46
N ASP A 94 -4.05 -0.83 5.34
CA ASP A 94 -3.72 -1.72 4.22
C ASP A 94 -4.94 -1.95 3.33
N TYR A 95 -4.70 -2.23 2.05
CA TYR A 95 -5.73 -2.66 1.12
C TYR A 95 -5.35 -3.98 0.48
N TYR A 96 -6.26 -4.94 0.57
CA TYR A 96 -6.10 -6.23 -0.08
C TYR A 96 -7.30 -6.55 -0.95
N SER A 97 -7.03 -6.86 -2.22
CA SER A 97 -8.04 -7.35 -3.16
C SER A 97 -7.68 -8.75 -3.62
N GLY A 98 -8.49 -9.74 -3.26
CA GLY A 98 -8.40 -11.09 -3.78
C GLY A 98 -9.62 -11.41 -4.63
N ASN A 99 -9.41 -11.95 -5.81
CA ASN A 99 -10.47 -12.57 -6.60
C ASN A 99 -10.12 -14.06 -6.75
N THR A 100 -10.90 -14.90 -6.05
CA THR A 100 -10.79 -16.37 -6.02
C THR A 100 -11.60 -17.00 -7.13
#